data_AF-A0A821L983-F1
#
_entry.id   AF-A0A821L983-F1
#
_cell.length_a   1.000
_cell.length_b   1.000
_cell.length_c   1.000
_cell.angle_alpha   90.00
_cell.angle_beta   90.00
_cell.angle_gamma   90.00
#
_symmetry.space_group_name_H-M   'P 1'
#
loop_
_entity.id
_entity.type
_entity.pdbx_description
1 polymer ?
#
loop_
_entity_poly.entity_id
_entity_poly.type
_entity_poly.pdbx_seq_one_letter_code
_entity_poly.pdbx_strand_id
1 'polypeptide(L)'
;MRSSKPRRDSNNPSLAPPDDAIEVERITIDTRQQLRTIYKNDIIEIEINALDENLAQQVLYYWLEQDQRCLTSIQHEWLNKKFNSHYFLTPLFLSLLYDQTLSWHSFHQIPDRAFLAIKHTRDAIGYLYNQLGLKHGQILFRRSMKYLQLSGGLSEFEIEDILSLDDEVLQSVFIHYLPPFKLFRIPSTLWIRIRNDMHKYLIEKDINNIPCIYFYHRSFQDYQPMDVKQLIIDSKQKEVMEKIRLEYFANQYKETFDMSYSPKLANKYKLSTMIISVNRCLNEQKPLKQKKVNQYNLRRLHQLYININRYDFVHEWTIFNYDFLSAYLLCGEYKMSTLLKNCLNFM
;
A
#
# COMPACT_ATOMS: atom_id res chain seq x y z
N MET A 1 -52.93 -21.52 -39.29
CA MET A 1 -52.92 -20.83 -37.98
C MET A 1 -52.31 -21.81 -36.99
N ARG A 2 -51.15 -21.64 -36.34
CA ARG A 2 -50.43 -20.48 -35.83
C ARG A 2 -48.93 -20.62 -36.13
N SER A 3 -48.31 -19.45 -36.33
CA SER A 3 -46.90 -19.18 -36.57
C SER A 3 -45.97 -19.65 -35.45
N SER A 4 -44.92 -20.39 -35.80
CA SER A 4 -43.69 -20.48 -35.02
C SER A 4 -42.89 -19.17 -35.21
N LYS A 5 -42.81 -18.36 -34.15
CA LYS A 5 -41.94 -17.18 -34.11
C LYS A 5 -40.47 -17.62 -33.90
N PRO A 6 -39.49 -16.96 -34.53
CA PRO A 6 -38.08 -17.19 -34.25
C PRO A 6 -37.71 -16.59 -32.89
N ARG A 7 -36.92 -17.32 -32.10
CA ARG A 7 -36.31 -16.79 -30.86
C ARG A 7 -35.28 -15.74 -31.26
N ARG A 8 -35.46 -14.51 -30.77
CA ARG A 8 -34.50 -13.42 -30.89
C ARG A 8 -33.29 -13.73 -30.01
N ASP A 9 -32.12 -13.82 -30.63
CA ASP A 9 -30.85 -13.46 -30.00
C ASP A 9 -30.88 -11.96 -29.69
N SER A 10 -30.71 -11.58 -28.43
CA SER A 10 -30.22 -10.26 -28.00
C SER A 10 -30.28 -10.18 -26.49
N ASN A 11 -29.10 -10.19 -25.86
CA ASN A 11 -28.68 -9.33 -24.74
C ASN A 11 -27.60 -10.06 -23.94
N ASN A 12 -26.39 -10.15 -24.51
CA ASN A 12 -25.18 -10.14 -23.70
C ASN A 12 -25.03 -8.70 -23.19
N PRO A 13 -25.14 -8.42 -21.88
CA PRO A 13 -24.75 -7.13 -21.36
C PRO A 13 -23.23 -7.05 -21.50
N SER A 14 -22.77 -6.27 -22.49
CA SER A 14 -21.39 -5.81 -22.53
C SER A 14 -21.10 -5.15 -21.19
N LEU A 15 -20.22 -5.76 -20.39
CA LEU A 15 -19.71 -5.12 -19.19
C LEU A 15 -19.11 -3.78 -19.61
N ALA A 16 -19.77 -2.69 -19.22
CA ALA A 16 -19.17 -1.37 -19.32
C ALA A 16 -17.82 -1.41 -18.57
N PRO A 17 -16.74 -0.83 -19.12
CA PRO A 17 -15.48 -0.78 -18.41
C PRO A 17 -15.69 -0.05 -17.08
N PRO A 18 -15.00 -0.47 -16.00
CA PRO A 18 -15.11 0.16 -14.69
C PRO A 18 -14.81 1.66 -14.82
N ASP A 19 -15.54 2.52 -14.09
CA ASP A 19 -15.47 3.99 -14.20
C ASP A 19 -14.04 4.55 -14.19
N ASP A 20 -13.12 3.91 -13.45
CA ASP A 20 -11.69 4.25 -13.40
C ASP A 20 -10.99 4.14 -14.77
N ALA A 21 -11.35 3.18 -15.61
CA ALA A 21 -10.75 2.99 -16.93
C ALA A 21 -11.17 4.11 -17.89
N ILE A 22 -12.42 4.55 -17.80
CA ILE A 22 -12.96 5.66 -18.60
C ILE A 22 -12.30 6.98 -18.17
N GLU A 23 -12.06 7.17 -16.88
CA GLU A 23 -11.41 8.36 -16.35
C GLU A 23 -9.92 8.42 -16.75
N VAL A 24 -9.20 7.30 -16.68
CA VAL A 24 -7.80 7.21 -17.15
C VAL A 24 -7.70 7.48 -18.65
N GLU A 25 -8.62 6.95 -19.46
CA GLU A 25 -8.65 7.18 -20.90
C GLU A 25 -8.91 8.67 -21.21
N ARG A 26 -9.84 9.31 -20.50
CA ARG A 26 -10.09 10.76 -20.60
C ARG A 26 -8.87 11.60 -20.24
N ILE A 27 -8.19 11.30 -19.14
CA ILE A 27 -6.96 12.01 -18.72
C ILE A 27 -5.86 11.83 -19.77
N THR A 28 -5.75 10.64 -20.36
CA THR A 28 -4.75 10.34 -21.40
C THR A 28 -5.03 11.14 -22.68
N ILE A 29 -6.30 11.26 -23.06
CA ILE A 29 -6.72 12.06 -24.22
C ILE A 29 -6.45 13.55 -23.98
N ASP A 30 -6.81 14.08 -22.80
CA ASP A 30 -6.61 15.49 -22.46
C ASP A 30 -5.11 15.85 -22.41
N THR A 31 -4.30 15.02 -21.77
CA THR A 31 -2.83 15.23 -21.73
C THR A 31 -2.20 15.16 -23.12
N ARG A 32 -2.61 14.22 -23.99
CA ARG A 32 -2.17 14.19 -25.39
C ARG A 32 -2.53 15.47 -26.15
N GLN A 33 -3.74 15.99 -25.97
CA GLN A 33 -4.18 17.24 -26.59
C GLN A 33 -3.36 18.45 -26.09
N GLN A 34 -3.09 18.52 -24.79
CA GLN A 34 -2.24 19.57 -24.20
C GLN A 34 -0.81 19.51 -24.76
N LEU A 35 -0.21 18.31 -24.83
CA LEU A 35 1.13 18.13 -25.38
C LEU A 35 1.20 18.53 -26.86
N ARG A 36 0.19 18.15 -27.67
CA ARG A 36 0.07 18.56 -29.09
C ARG A 36 -0.04 20.08 -29.25
N THR A 37 -0.66 20.77 -28.30
CA THR A 37 -0.75 22.23 -28.32
C THR A 37 0.60 22.90 -28.02
N ILE A 38 1.39 22.31 -27.12
CA ILE A 38 2.71 22.83 -26.70
C ILE A 38 3.77 22.58 -27.78
N TYR A 39 3.82 21.36 -28.35
CA TYR A 39 4.92 20.93 -29.21
C TYR A 39 4.57 20.88 -30.71
N LYS A 40 3.32 21.22 -31.09
CA LYS A 40 2.76 21.41 -32.45
C LYS A 40 3.12 20.40 -33.55
N ASN A 41 4.40 20.23 -33.89
CA ASN A 41 4.89 19.36 -34.98
C ASN A 41 6.07 18.42 -34.60
N ASP A 42 6.66 18.53 -33.40
CA ASP A 42 7.84 17.72 -33.00
C ASP A 42 7.49 16.50 -32.13
N ILE A 43 6.23 16.06 -32.12
CA ILE A 43 5.80 14.93 -31.29
C ILE A 43 5.84 13.64 -32.10
N ILE A 44 6.75 12.75 -31.70
CA ILE A 44 6.77 11.36 -32.15
C ILE A 44 6.01 10.55 -31.11
N GLU A 45 4.81 10.09 -31.47
CA GLU A 45 4.03 9.17 -30.64
C GLU A 45 4.41 7.73 -30.99
N ILE A 46 4.96 7.00 -30.03
CA ILE A 46 5.27 5.57 -30.17
C ILE A 46 4.25 4.81 -29.32
N GLU A 47 3.43 3.99 -29.97
CA GLU A 47 2.50 3.11 -29.28
C GLU A 47 3.23 1.89 -28.73
N ILE A 48 3.12 1.67 -27.41
CA ILE A 48 3.70 0.50 -26.75
C ILE A 48 2.61 -0.57 -26.66
N ASN A 49 2.77 -1.62 -27.46
CA ASN A 49 1.84 -2.75 -27.48
C ASN A 49 1.98 -3.62 -26.23
N ALA A 50 0.98 -4.47 -25.99
CA ALA A 50 1.04 -5.52 -24.99
C ALA A 50 2.28 -6.41 -25.19
N LEU A 51 2.82 -6.93 -24.10
CA LEU A 51 3.95 -7.86 -24.16
C LEU A 51 3.51 -9.16 -24.83
N ASP A 52 4.20 -9.55 -25.90
CA ASP A 52 3.95 -10.81 -26.61
C ASP A 52 4.26 -12.01 -25.72
N GLU A 53 3.46 -13.07 -25.83
CA GLU A 53 3.57 -14.28 -25.00
C GLU A 53 4.91 -14.99 -25.23
N ASN A 54 5.38 -15.07 -26.50
CA ASN A 54 6.65 -15.72 -26.82
C ASN A 54 7.83 -14.90 -26.30
N LEU A 55 7.80 -13.58 -26.49
CA LEU A 55 8.83 -12.68 -25.96
C LEU A 55 8.88 -12.78 -24.43
N ALA A 56 7.73 -12.79 -23.74
CA ALA A 56 7.68 -12.90 -22.29
C ALA A 56 8.29 -14.21 -21.80
N GLN A 57 8.03 -15.32 -22.50
CA GLN A 57 8.62 -16.62 -22.18
C GLN A 57 10.14 -16.61 -22.41
N GLN A 58 10.61 -16.04 -23.52
CA GLN A 58 12.05 -15.90 -23.81
C GLN A 58 12.76 -15.07 -22.73
N VAL A 59 12.17 -13.94 -22.33
CA VAL A 59 12.72 -13.06 -21.28
C VAL A 59 12.82 -13.80 -19.94
N LEU A 60 11.77 -14.53 -19.54
CA LEU A 60 11.79 -15.28 -18.28
C LEU A 60 12.83 -16.40 -18.30
N TYR A 61 12.97 -17.13 -19.42
CA TYR A 61 14.01 -18.16 -19.55
C TYR A 61 15.41 -17.58 -19.56
N TYR A 62 15.61 -16.42 -20.21
CA TYR A 62 16.86 -15.70 -20.14
C TYR A 62 17.21 -15.33 -18.69
N TRP A 63 16.26 -14.80 -17.90
CA TRP A 63 16.50 -14.50 -16.48
C TRP A 63 16.81 -15.73 -15.63
N LEU A 64 16.20 -16.88 -15.93
CA LEU A 64 16.51 -18.14 -15.26
C LEU A 64 17.92 -18.63 -15.60
N GLU A 65 18.33 -18.49 -16.86
CA GLU A 65 19.67 -18.87 -17.31
C GLU A 65 20.75 -17.97 -16.68
N GLN A 66 20.53 -16.65 -16.64
CA GLN A 66 21.43 -15.69 -15.99
C GLN A 66 21.68 -16.04 -14.51
N ASP A 67 20.63 -16.43 -13.78
CA ASP A 67 20.71 -16.82 -12.37
C ASP A 67 21.07 -18.30 -12.15
N GLN A 68 21.47 -19.02 -13.22
CA GLN A 68 21.81 -20.45 -13.21
C GLN A 68 20.72 -21.34 -12.57
N ARG A 69 19.46 -20.98 -12.79
CA ARG A 69 18.30 -21.67 -12.21
C ARG A 69 17.71 -22.67 -13.19
N CYS A 70 17.78 -23.95 -12.85
CA CYS A 70 17.10 -25.02 -13.59
C CYS A 70 15.78 -25.39 -12.92
N LEU A 71 14.68 -25.37 -13.70
CA LEU A 71 13.37 -25.85 -13.28
C LEU A 71 13.14 -27.29 -13.75
N THR A 72 12.32 -28.04 -13.02
CA THR A 72 11.88 -29.37 -13.46
C THR A 72 10.84 -29.25 -14.57
N SER A 73 10.65 -30.32 -15.37
CA SER A 73 9.62 -30.34 -16.43
C SER A 73 8.23 -29.98 -15.90
N ILE A 74 7.88 -30.48 -14.71
CA ILE A 74 6.61 -30.19 -14.04
C ILE A 74 6.51 -28.69 -13.66
N GLN A 75 7.60 -28.09 -13.18
CA GLN A 75 7.63 -26.65 -12.85
C GLN A 75 7.50 -25.75 -14.09
N HIS A 76 8.09 -26.17 -15.22
CA HIS A 76 7.89 -25.50 -16.50
C HIS A 76 6.41 -25.53 -16.92
N GLU A 77 5.71 -26.65 -16.73
CA GLU A 77 4.26 -26.72 -17.01
C GLU A 77 3.45 -25.74 -16.15
N TRP A 78 3.85 -25.49 -14.90
CA TRP A 78 3.16 -24.53 -14.04
C TRP A 78 3.26 -23.10 -14.57
N LEU A 79 4.43 -22.73 -15.13
CA LEU A 79 4.66 -21.42 -15.73
C LEU A 79 3.99 -21.29 -17.09
N ASN A 80 4.06 -22.30 -17.95
CA ASN A 80 3.47 -22.27 -19.30
C ASN A 80 1.96 -22.01 -19.26
N LYS A 81 1.26 -22.53 -18.23
CA LYS A 81 -0.16 -22.25 -18.01
C LYS A 81 -0.47 -20.76 -17.74
N LYS A 82 0.52 -19.97 -17.30
CA LYS A 82 0.36 -18.52 -17.07
C LYS A 82 0.47 -17.72 -18.36
N PHE A 83 1.38 -18.10 -19.25
CA PHE A 83 1.55 -17.43 -20.55
C PHE A 83 0.35 -17.64 -21.47
N ASN A 84 -0.14 -18.88 -21.58
CA ASN A 84 -1.21 -19.25 -22.52
C ASN A 84 -2.62 -18.75 -22.15
N SER A 85 -2.74 -17.91 -21.12
CA SER A 85 -4.03 -17.61 -20.49
C SER A 85 -4.76 -16.39 -21.06
N HIS A 86 -4.31 -15.84 -22.21
CA HIS A 86 -4.91 -14.69 -22.91
C HIS A 86 -5.08 -13.42 -22.06
N TYR A 87 -4.34 -13.29 -20.96
CA TYR A 87 -4.35 -12.09 -20.11
C TYR A 87 -3.21 -11.14 -20.50
N PHE A 88 -3.44 -9.83 -20.31
CA PHE A 88 -2.43 -8.81 -20.57
C PHE A 88 -1.18 -9.05 -19.72
N LEU A 89 -0.09 -9.48 -20.37
CA LEU A 89 1.20 -9.70 -19.74
C LEU A 89 1.88 -8.35 -19.51
N THR A 90 2.16 -8.05 -18.24
CA THR A 90 2.94 -6.86 -17.87
C THR A 90 4.36 -7.26 -17.50
N PRO A 91 5.38 -6.41 -17.74
CA PRO A 91 6.74 -6.65 -17.24
C PRO A 91 6.79 -6.90 -15.73
N LEU A 92 5.97 -6.19 -14.95
CA LEU A 92 5.86 -6.41 -13.51
C LEU A 92 5.31 -7.80 -13.17
N PHE A 93 4.27 -8.26 -13.89
CA PHE A 93 3.75 -9.61 -13.70
C PHE A 93 4.80 -10.68 -13.98
N LEU A 94 5.59 -10.49 -15.05
CA LEU A 94 6.68 -11.40 -15.39
C LEU A 94 7.74 -11.44 -14.30
N SER A 95 8.16 -10.27 -13.80
CA SER A 95 9.12 -10.15 -12.70
C SER A 95 8.58 -10.85 -11.43
N LEU A 96 7.31 -10.66 -11.10
CA LEU A 96 6.68 -11.32 -9.94
C LEU A 96 6.67 -12.84 -10.07
N LEU A 97 6.32 -13.36 -11.25
CA LEU A 97 6.34 -14.80 -11.52
C LEU A 97 7.76 -15.35 -11.41
N TYR A 98 8.73 -14.67 -12.02
CA TYR A 98 10.14 -15.02 -11.93
C TYR A 98 10.60 -15.09 -10.47
N ASP A 99 10.29 -14.08 -9.65
CA ASP A 99 10.66 -14.08 -8.24
C ASP A 99 10.06 -15.26 -7.47
N GLN A 100 8.86 -15.74 -7.84
CA GLN A 100 8.31 -16.96 -7.25
C GLN A 100 9.13 -18.21 -7.61
N THR A 101 9.65 -18.31 -8.83
CA THR A 101 10.45 -19.46 -9.27
C THR A 101 11.74 -19.62 -8.48
N LEU A 102 12.30 -18.51 -7.98
CA LEU A 102 13.51 -18.52 -7.15
C LEU A 102 13.29 -19.22 -5.80
N SER A 103 12.05 -19.24 -5.31
CA SER A 103 11.69 -19.93 -4.06
C SER A 103 11.45 -21.44 -4.24
N TRP A 104 11.37 -21.94 -5.47
CA TRP A 104 11.00 -23.34 -5.72
C TRP A 104 12.19 -24.27 -5.55
N HIS A 105 11.97 -25.38 -4.83
CA HIS A 105 12.91 -26.47 -4.73
C HIS A 105 12.58 -27.60 -5.71
N SER A 106 13.56 -28.42 -6.08
CA SER A 106 13.40 -29.54 -7.03
C SER A 106 12.41 -30.61 -6.57
N PHE A 107 12.26 -30.78 -5.26
CA PHE A 107 11.32 -31.75 -4.68
C PHE A 107 9.87 -31.25 -4.61
N HIS A 108 9.60 -29.98 -4.94
CA HIS A 108 8.23 -29.51 -5.09
C HIS A 108 7.62 -30.13 -6.35
N GLN A 109 6.86 -31.20 -6.18
CA GLN A 109 6.15 -31.91 -7.25
C GLN A 109 4.69 -31.48 -7.39
N ILE A 110 4.13 -30.86 -6.36
CA ILE A 110 2.75 -30.36 -6.34
C ILE A 110 2.79 -28.83 -6.31
N PRO A 111 2.14 -28.15 -7.26
CA PRO A 111 2.10 -26.70 -7.26
C PRO A 111 1.25 -26.18 -6.11
N ASP A 112 1.66 -25.05 -5.55
CA ASP A 112 0.80 -24.30 -4.64
C ASP A 112 -0.50 -23.91 -5.36
N ARG A 113 -1.64 -24.26 -4.76
CA ARG A 113 -2.97 -23.92 -5.30
C ARG A 113 -3.15 -22.42 -5.46
N ALA A 114 -2.60 -21.62 -4.53
CA ALA A 114 -2.66 -20.18 -4.60
C ALA A 114 -1.83 -19.64 -5.77
N PHE A 115 -0.69 -20.27 -6.09
CA PHE A 115 0.10 -19.92 -7.28
C PHE A 115 -0.68 -20.24 -8.57
N LEU A 116 -1.32 -21.42 -8.65
CA LEU A 116 -2.13 -21.79 -9.82
C LEU A 116 -3.31 -20.85 -10.05
N ALA A 117 -3.86 -20.25 -9.01
CA ALA A 117 -4.98 -19.30 -9.11
C ALA A 117 -4.59 -17.92 -9.68
N ILE A 118 -3.30 -17.57 -9.71
CA ILE A 118 -2.81 -16.28 -10.24
C ILE A 118 -3.20 -16.11 -11.71
N LYS A 119 -3.89 -15.01 -12.05
CA LYS A 119 -4.23 -14.66 -13.45
C LYS A 119 -3.67 -13.31 -13.87
N HIS A 120 -3.64 -12.35 -12.94
CA HIS A 120 -3.22 -10.98 -13.20
C HIS A 120 -2.11 -10.51 -12.25
N THR A 121 -1.48 -9.37 -12.57
CA THR A 121 -0.48 -8.69 -11.73
C THR A 121 -0.94 -8.52 -10.28
N ARG A 122 -2.21 -8.16 -10.08
CA ARG A 122 -2.80 -8.01 -8.75
C ARG A 122 -2.78 -9.33 -7.96
N ASP A 123 -3.11 -10.45 -8.60
CA ASP A 123 -3.11 -11.76 -7.94
C ASP A 123 -1.68 -12.18 -7.57
N ALA A 124 -0.71 -11.88 -8.44
CA ALA A 124 0.70 -12.14 -8.16
C ALA A 124 1.23 -11.31 -6.98
N ILE A 125 0.83 -10.03 -6.86
CA ILE A 125 1.12 -9.21 -5.68
C ILE A 125 0.47 -9.82 -4.43
N GLY A 126 -0.80 -10.24 -4.53
CA GLY A 126 -1.49 -10.88 -3.42
C GLY A 126 -0.82 -12.19 -2.97
N TYR A 127 -0.33 -12.98 -3.92
CA TYR A 127 0.43 -14.18 -3.65
C TYR A 127 1.73 -13.86 -2.89
N LEU A 128 2.51 -12.90 -3.39
CA LEU A 128 3.74 -12.43 -2.74
C LEU A 128 3.46 -11.95 -1.31
N TYR A 129 2.42 -11.13 -1.12
CA TYR A 129 2.04 -10.60 0.19
C TYR A 129 1.67 -11.71 1.17
N ASN A 130 0.98 -12.76 0.70
CA ASN A 130 0.65 -13.90 1.53
C ASN A 130 1.90 -14.69 1.94
N GLN A 131 2.84 -14.93 1.02
CA GLN A 131 4.10 -15.62 1.32
C GLN A 131 4.94 -14.84 2.33
N LEU A 132 5.11 -13.54 2.13
CA LEU A 132 5.87 -12.69 3.05
C LEU A 132 5.15 -12.49 4.39
N GLY A 133 3.83 -12.45 4.40
CA GLY A 133 3.04 -12.43 5.61
C GLY A 133 3.14 -13.73 6.42
N LEU A 134 3.28 -14.89 5.79
CA LEU A 134 3.59 -16.14 6.49
C LEU A 134 5.00 -16.12 7.11
N LYS A 135 5.97 -15.51 6.43
CA LYS A 135 7.37 -15.42 6.89
C LYS A 135 7.56 -14.44 8.05
N HIS A 136 6.94 -13.26 7.99
CA HIS A 136 7.17 -12.16 8.96
C HIS A 136 6.06 -12.00 10.00
N GLY A 137 4.96 -12.74 9.86
CA GLY A 137 3.74 -12.53 10.65
C GLY A 137 2.73 -11.68 9.87
N GLN A 138 1.52 -12.21 9.73
CA GLN A 138 0.51 -11.67 8.82
C GLN A 138 0.11 -10.24 9.18
N ILE A 139 -0.12 -9.96 10.45
CA ILE A 139 -0.56 -8.64 10.93
C ILE A 139 0.55 -7.62 10.71
N LEU A 140 1.77 -7.88 11.21
CA LEU A 140 2.91 -6.98 11.08
C LEU A 140 3.21 -6.65 9.60
N PHE A 141 3.31 -7.65 8.73
CA PHE A 141 3.60 -7.43 7.32
C PHE A 141 2.49 -6.63 6.63
N ARG A 142 1.23 -7.05 6.76
CA ARG A 142 0.10 -6.38 6.10
C ARG A 142 -0.08 -4.94 6.59
N ARG A 143 0.05 -4.69 7.90
CA ARG A 143 -0.01 -3.35 8.47
C ARG A 143 1.12 -2.47 7.95
N SER A 144 2.35 -2.99 7.88
CA SER A 144 3.50 -2.27 7.31
C SER A 144 3.25 -1.83 5.87
N MET A 145 2.82 -2.77 5.00
CA MET A 145 2.51 -2.45 3.60
C MET A 145 1.35 -1.44 3.50
N LYS A 146 0.32 -1.61 4.32
CA LYS A 146 -0.86 -0.74 4.26
C LYS A 146 -0.55 0.68 4.78
N TYR A 147 0.25 0.84 5.82
CA TYR A 147 0.70 2.16 6.27
C TYR A 147 1.55 2.87 5.21
N LEU A 148 2.43 2.15 4.51
CA LEU A 148 3.16 2.70 3.35
C LEU A 148 2.22 3.19 2.25
N GLN A 149 1.22 2.38 1.89
CA GLN A 149 0.20 2.75 0.91
C GLN A 149 -0.57 4.02 1.33
N LEU A 150 -1.11 4.05 2.56
CA LEU A 150 -1.93 5.18 3.03
C LEU A 150 -1.14 6.49 3.11
N SER A 151 0.15 6.39 3.42
CA SER A 151 1.05 7.55 3.57
C SER A 151 1.59 8.09 2.25
N GLY A 152 1.53 7.28 1.19
CA GLY A 152 2.26 7.55 -0.04
C GLY A 152 3.77 7.57 0.23
N GLY A 153 4.24 6.61 1.03
CA GLY A 153 5.61 6.49 1.51
C GLY A 153 5.84 7.02 2.92
N LEU A 154 6.82 6.42 3.61
CA LEU A 154 7.20 6.71 5.00
C LEU A 154 8.72 6.65 5.15
N SER A 155 9.31 7.51 5.99
CA SER A 155 10.70 7.31 6.41
C SER A 155 10.84 6.08 7.33
N GLU A 156 12.05 5.58 7.54
CA GLU A 156 12.31 4.45 8.43
C GLU A 156 11.81 4.69 9.87
N PHE A 157 12.03 5.90 10.38
CA PHE A 157 11.53 6.27 11.71
C PHE A 157 10.01 6.39 11.74
N GLU A 158 9.40 6.95 10.69
CA GLU A 158 7.94 7.12 10.63
C GLU A 158 7.23 5.76 10.63
N ILE A 159 7.70 4.79 9.84
CA ILE A 159 7.05 3.47 9.80
C ILE A 159 7.21 2.72 11.12
N GLU A 160 8.38 2.79 11.76
CA GLU A 160 8.58 2.16 13.06
C GLU A 160 7.70 2.78 14.15
N ASP A 161 7.58 4.10 14.15
CA ASP A 161 6.77 4.82 15.13
C ASP A 161 5.27 4.52 14.93
N ILE A 162 4.78 4.55 13.70
CA ILE A 162 3.37 4.25 13.37
C ILE A 162 3.03 2.80 13.70
N LEU A 163 3.91 1.85 13.39
CA LEU A 163 3.72 0.44 13.76
C LEU A 163 3.75 0.25 15.28
N SER A 164 4.56 1.04 16.00
CA SER A 164 4.60 1.04 17.46
C SER A 164 3.38 1.72 18.10
N LEU A 165 2.56 2.45 17.33
CA LEU A 165 1.30 3.01 17.79
C LEU A 165 0.11 2.06 17.63
N ASP A 166 0.25 1.05 16.78
CA ASP A 166 -0.79 0.07 16.49
C ASP A 166 -0.76 -1.07 17.52
N ASP A 167 -1.75 -1.09 18.41
CA ASP A 167 -1.84 -2.09 19.49
C ASP A 167 -2.02 -3.51 18.96
N GLU A 168 -2.67 -3.69 17.81
CA GLU A 168 -2.82 -5.02 17.18
C GLU A 168 -1.47 -5.51 16.64
N VAL A 169 -0.67 -4.61 16.05
CA VAL A 169 0.69 -4.93 15.61
C VAL A 169 1.57 -5.28 16.80
N LEU A 170 1.60 -4.45 17.84
CA LEU A 170 2.38 -4.70 19.04
C LEU A 170 2.00 -6.02 19.70
N GLN A 171 0.70 -6.34 19.76
CA GLN A 171 0.26 -7.62 20.28
C GLN A 171 0.71 -8.82 19.44
N SER A 172 0.80 -8.66 18.12
CA SER A 172 1.33 -9.69 17.23
C SER A 172 2.83 -9.96 17.44
N VAL A 173 3.57 -9.00 18.02
CA VAL A 173 5.00 -9.12 18.33
C VAL A 173 5.20 -9.62 19.77
N PHE A 174 4.51 -9.04 20.74
CA PHE A 174 4.64 -9.34 22.17
C PHE A 174 3.65 -10.41 22.63
N ILE A 175 3.68 -11.59 22.00
CA ILE A 175 2.67 -12.65 22.24
C ILE A 175 2.76 -13.25 23.64
N HIS A 176 3.99 -13.43 24.17
CA HIS A 176 4.23 -14.28 25.36
C HIS A 176 4.50 -13.52 26.66
N TYR A 177 4.95 -12.26 26.57
CA TYR A 177 5.35 -11.46 27.72
C TYR A 177 5.16 -9.98 27.43
N LEU A 178 4.90 -9.20 28.49
CA LEU A 178 4.93 -7.75 28.41
C LEU A 178 6.39 -7.28 28.45
N PRO A 179 6.79 -6.32 27.60
CA PRO A 179 8.13 -5.76 27.61
C PRO A 179 8.52 -5.21 29.00
N PRO A 180 9.80 -5.35 29.40
CA PRO A 180 10.29 -4.74 30.62
C PRO A 180 10.16 -3.21 30.54
N PHE A 181 10.02 -2.56 31.70
CA PHE A 181 9.86 -1.10 31.81
C PHE A 181 8.67 -0.51 31.02
N LYS A 182 7.71 -1.37 30.61
CA LYS A 182 6.57 -0.98 29.78
C LYS A 182 6.99 -0.30 28.47
N LEU A 183 8.10 -0.74 27.88
CA LEU A 183 8.62 -0.26 26.60
C LEU A 183 7.92 -0.96 25.42
N PHE A 184 6.89 -0.33 24.85
CA PHE A 184 6.09 -0.88 23.75
C PHE A 184 6.48 -0.24 22.42
N ARG A 185 7.66 -0.62 21.91
CA ARG A 185 8.16 -0.23 20.59
C ARG A 185 8.46 -1.46 19.77
N ILE A 186 8.16 -1.44 18.47
CA ILE A 186 8.55 -2.53 17.59
C ILE A 186 10.09 -2.57 17.47
N PRO A 187 10.73 -3.75 17.57
CA PRO A 187 12.16 -3.86 17.28
C PRO A 187 12.44 -3.51 15.81
N SER A 188 13.39 -2.60 15.56
CA SER A 188 13.78 -2.14 14.22
C SER A 188 14.19 -3.30 13.29
N THR A 189 14.76 -4.36 13.86
CA THR A 189 15.14 -5.58 13.15
C THR A 189 13.98 -6.25 12.42
N LEU A 190 12.75 -6.14 12.94
CA LEU A 190 11.57 -6.70 12.27
C LEU A 190 11.26 -5.94 10.98
N TRP A 191 11.27 -4.61 11.02
CA TRP A 191 11.05 -3.79 9.84
C TRP A 191 12.16 -3.97 8.81
N ILE A 192 13.43 -3.97 9.25
CA ILE A 192 14.60 -4.15 8.36
C ILE A 192 14.49 -5.47 7.58
N ARG A 193 14.06 -6.57 8.23
CA ARG A 193 13.86 -7.87 7.57
C ARG A 193 12.76 -7.82 6.51
N ILE A 194 11.64 -7.17 6.82
CA ILE A 194 10.53 -6.97 5.86
C ILE A 194 11.02 -6.14 4.66
N ARG A 195 11.68 -5.02 4.93
CA ARG A 195 12.23 -4.13 3.91
C ARG A 195 13.20 -4.88 2.98
N ASN A 196 14.10 -5.68 3.54
CA ASN A 196 15.07 -6.46 2.78
C ASN A 196 14.40 -7.51 1.90
N ASP A 197 13.35 -8.18 2.35
CA ASP A 197 12.62 -9.13 1.48
C ASP A 197 11.80 -8.42 0.39
N MET A 198 11.40 -7.16 0.62
CA MET A 198 10.66 -6.32 -0.33
C MET A 198 11.56 -5.39 -1.17
N HIS A 199 12.89 -5.51 -1.09
CA HIS A 199 13.84 -4.57 -1.68
C HIS A 199 13.63 -4.33 -3.18
N LYS A 200 13.20 -5.33 -3.94
CA LYS A 200 12.93 -5.20 -5.39
C LYS A 200 11.72 -4.32 -5.71
N TYR A 201 10.80 -4.16 -4.74
CA TYR A 201 9.52 -3.49 -4.93
C TYR A 201 9.42 -2.18 -4.15
N LEU A 202 10.43 -1.86 -3.34
CA LEU A 202 10.53 -0.65 -2.56
C LEU A 202 11.73 0.17 -3.03
N ILE A 203 11.53 1.47 -3.16
CA ILE A 203 12.57 2.45 -3.48
C ILE A 203 12.62 3.51 -2.41
N GLU A 204 13.74 4.22 -2.33
CA GLU A 204 13.84 5.46 -1.58
C GLU A 204 13.53 6.63 -2.51
N LYS A 205 12.67 7.53 -2.04
CA LYS A 205 12.29 8.76 -2.72
C LYS A 205 12.27 9.90 -1.71
N ASP A 206 12.87 11.03 -2.09
CA ASP A 206 12.79 12.23 -1.28
C ASP A 206 11.38 12.84 -1.37
N ILE A 207 10.70 12.89 -0.22
CA ILE A 207 9.39 13.51 -0.07
C ILE A 207 9.55 14.63 0.96
N ASN A 208 9.42 15.87 0.51
CA ASN A 208 9.55 17.07 1.35
C ASN A 208 10.90 17.11 2.11
N ASN A 209 11.99 16.81 1.41
CA ASN A 209 13.37 16.75 1.92
C ASN A 209 13.62 15.67 2.99
N ILE A 210 12.78 14.64 3.03
CA ILE A 210 12.96 13.48 3.90
C ILE A 210 13.04 12.23 3.00
N PRO A 211 14.06 11.37 3.15
CA PRO A 211 14.11 10.12 2.43
C PRO A 211 12.98 9.21 2.93
N CYS A 212 12.05 8.89 2.04
CA CYS A 212 10.92 8.02 2.33
C CYS A 212 10.99 6.75 1.49
N ILE A 213 10.68 5.64 2.14
CA ILE A 213 10.47 4.34 1.49
C ILE A 213 9.11 4.40 0.78
N TYR A 214 9.12 4.07 -0.51
CA TYR A 214 7.97 4.17 -1.41
C TYR A 214 7.87 2.93 -2.30
N PHE A 215 6.67 2.58 -2.76
CA PHE A 215 6.50 1.47 -3.69
C PHE A 215 7.01 1.83 -5.09
N TYR A 216 7.88 0.99 -5.65
CA TYR A 216 8.43 1.19 -6.98
C TYR A 216 7.32 1.30 -8.06
N HIS A 217 6.31 0.43 -7.97
CA HIS A 217 5.24 0.37 -8.96
C HIS A 217 3.88 0.72 -8.34
N ARG A 218 3.09 1.51 -9.07
CA ARG A 218 1.75 1.95 -8.64
C ARG A 218 0.79 0.79 -8.35
N SER A 219 0.94 -0.36 -9.02
CA SER A 219 0.12 -1.55 -8.70
C SER A 219 0.27 -2.05 -7.27
N PHE A 220 1.43 -1.84 -6.62
CA PHE A 220 1.59 -2.14 -5.20
C PHE A 220 0.93 -1.06 -4.32
N GLN A 221 1.04 0.20 -4.72
CA GLN A 221 0.41 1.33 -4.04
C GLN A 221 -1.12 1.20 -4.03
N ASP A 222 -1.69 0.81 -5.18
CA ASP A 222 -3.14 0.69 -5.40
C ASP A 222 -3.65 -0.74 -5.12
N TYR A 223 -2.80 -1.61 -4.56
CA TYR A 223 -3.18 -3.00 -4.29
C TYR A 223 -4.33 -3.08 -3.28
N GLN A 224 -5.37 -3.85 -3.64
CA GLN A 224 -6.47 -4.24 -2.78
C GLN A 224 -6.77 -5.74 -3.00
N PRO A 225 -7.12 -6.50 -1.95
CA PRO A 225 -7.48 -7.90 -2.09
C PRO A 225 -8.76 -8.06 -2.92
N MET A 226 -8.91 -9.18 -3.63
CA MET A 226 -10.11 -9.45 -4.45
C MET A 226 -11.29 -10.01 -3.65
N ASP A 227 -11.02 -10.62 -2.49
CA ASP A 227 -12.08 -11.20 -1.66
C ASP A 227 -12.92 -10.08 -1.03
N VAL A 228 -14.21 -10.03 -1.37
CA VAL A 228 -15.17 -9.03 -0.88
C VAL A 228 -15.23 -9.00 0.65
N LYS A 229 -15.12 -10.15 1.32
CA LYS A 229 -15.12 -10.19 2.78
C LYS A 229 -13.86 -9.51 3.34
N GLN A 230 -12.72 -9.81 2.73
CA GLN A 230 -11.46 -9.19 3.11
C GLN A 230 -11.46 -7.69 2.81
N LEU A 231 -12.04 -7.26 1.69
CA LEU A 231 -12.22 -5.84 1.35
C LEU A 231 -13.03 -5.08 2.38
N ILE A 232 -14.13 -5.67 2.89
CA ILE A 232 -14.97 -5.04 3.93
C ILE A 232 -14.22 -4.96 5.26
N ILE A 233 -13.45 -5.99 5.61
CA ILE A 233 -12.62 -5.98 6.82
C ILE A 233 -11.54 -4.91 6.68
N ASP A 234 -10.84 -4.90 5.55
CA ASP A 234 -9.78 -3.95 5.23
C ASP A 234 -10.30 -2.51 5.17
N SER A 235 -11.55 -2.27 4.73
CA SER A 235 -12.12 -0.93 4.69
C SER A 235 -12.40 -0.38 6.10
N LYS A 236 -12.94 -1.19 7.00
CA LYS A 236 -13.11 -0.81 8.41
C LYS A 236 -11.77 -0.62 9.10
N GLN A 237 -10.82 -1.52 8.85
CA GLN A 237 -9.48 -1.41 9.40
C GLN A 237 -8.73 -0.20 8.83
N LYS A 238 -8.98 0.19 7.58
CA LYS A 238 -8.37 1.36 6.94
C LYS A 238 -8.64 2.63 7.73
N GLU A 239 -9.87 2.86 8.18
CA GLU A 239 -10.20 4.06 8.96
C GLU A 239 -9.45 4.10 10.31
N VAL A 240 -9.35 2.95 10.99
CA VAL A 240 -8.56 2.82 12.22
C VAL A 240 -7.08 3.12 11.97
N MET A 241 -6.51 2.57 10.89
CA MET A 241 -5.12 2.84 10.50
C MET A 241 -4.90 4.30 10.15
N GLU A 242 -5.83 4.90 9.42
CA GLU A 242 -5.75 6.30 9.04
C GLU A 242 -5.76 7.19 10.28
N LYS A 243 -6.60 6.86 11.26
CA LYS A 243 -6.59 7.52 12.55
C LYS A 243 -5.23 7.39 13.26
N ILE A 244 -4.70 6.17 13.42
CA ILE A 244 -3.39 5.93 14.08
C ILE A 244 -2.27 6.72 13.39
N ARG A 245 -2.21 6.65 12.06
CA ARG A 245 -1.23 7.37 11.23
C ARG A 245 -1.35 8.88 11.41
N LEU A 246 -2.56 9.41 11.42
CA LEU A 246 -2.78 10.86 11.51
C LEU A 246 -2.59 11.37 12.94
N GLU A 247 -2.90 10.58 13.97
CA GLU A 247 -2.52 10.84 15.37
C GLU A 247 -1.00 10.98 15.51
N TYR A 248 -0.22 10.12 14.83
CA TYR A 248 1.24 10.24 14.77
C TYR A 248 1.67 11.58 14.16
N PHE A 249 1.21 11.91 12.95
CA PHE A 249 1.57 13.18 12.31
C PHE A 249 1.03 14.41 13.06
N ALA A 250 -0.06 14.28 13.81
CA ALA A 250 -0.60 15.36 14.61
C ALA A 250 0.14 15.57 15.95
N ASN A 251 1.02 14.64 16.37
CA ASN A 251 1.52 14.52 17.75
C ASN A 251 0.36 14.38 18.77
N GLN A 252 -0.69 13.64 18.40
CA GLN A 252 -1.90 13.42 19.22
C GLN A 252 -2.10 11.93 19.47
N TYR A 253 -1.03 11.25 19.87
CA TYR A 253 -1.00 9.82 20.07
C TYR A 253 -1.13 9.43 21.54
N LYS A 254 -1.59 8.21 21.79
CA LYS A 254 -1.82 7.69 23.15
C LYS A 254 -0.60 6.93 23.67
N GLU A 255 -0.20 7.22 24.90
CA GLU A 255 0.78 6.45 25.68
C GLU A 255 0.11 5.33 26.50
N THR A 256 -0.92 4.73 25.92
CA THR A 256 -1.67 3.62 26.52
C THR A 256 -1.73 2.46 25.57
N PHE A 257 -1.69 1.24 26.08
CA PHE A 257 -1.87 0.01 25.31
C PHE A 257 -3.15 -0.68 25.78
N ASP A 258 -4.01 -1.07 24.84
CA ASP A 258 -5.20 -1.85 25.12
C ASP A 258 -4.89 -3.35 25.20
N MET A 259 -5.03 -3.94 26.39
CA MET A 259 -4.84 -5.36 26.66
C MET A 259 -6.02 -6.21 26.18
N SER A 260 -7.09 -5.62 25.62
CA SER A 260 -8.20 -6.36 25.00
C SER A 260 -7.72 -7.25 23.84
N TYR A 261 -6.65 -6.85 23.15
CA TYR A 261 -5.96 -7.64 22.13
C TYR A 261 -5.23 -8.87 22.73
N SER A 262 -5.00 -8.89 24.04
CA SER A 262 -4.07 -9.78 24.73
C SER A 262 -4.66 -10.42 26.00
N PRO A 263 -5.85 -11.06 25.94
CA PRO A 263 -6.55 -11.53 27.15
C PRO A 263 -5.73 -12.55 27.96
N LYS A 264 -4.90 -13.35 27.28
CA LYS A 264 -3.97 -14.30 27.92
C LYS A 264 -2.93 -13.58 28.79
N LEU A 265 -2.39 -12.46 28.31
CA LEU A 265 -1.42 -11.67 29.05
C LEU A 265 -2.10 -10.88 30.17
N ALA A 266 -3.28 -10.31 29.91
CA ALA A 266 -4.07 -9.63 30.95
C ALA A 266 -4.31 -10.56 32.16
N ASN A 267 -4.69 -11.81 31.89
CA ASN A 267 -4.87 -12.82 32.92
C ASN A 267 -3.56 -13.25 33.59
N LYS A 268 -2.48 -13.46 32.80
CA LYS A 268 -1.15 -13.85 33.32
C LYS A 268 -0.59 -12.82 34.30
N TYR A 269 -0.74 -11.53 33.99
CA TYR A 269 -0.24 -10.43 34.82
C TYR A 269 -1.27 -9.89 35.82
N LYS A 270 -2.47 -10.50 35.90
CA LYS A 270 -3.56 -10.14 36.82
C LYS A 270 -3.86 -8.63 36.82
N LEU A 271 -3.98 -8.06 35.63
CA LEU A 271 -4.18 -6.62 35.47
C LEU A 271 -5.56 -6.20 35.98
N SER A 272 -5.63 -5.10 36.72
CA SER A 272 -6.87 -4.52 37.24
C SER A 272 -7.69 -3.81 36.15
N THR A 273 -7.03 -3.35 35.10
CA THR A 273 -7.60 -2.62 33.97
C THR A 273 -7.07 -3.18 32.66
N MET A 274 -7.90 -3.14 31.61
CA MET A 274 -7.48 -3.56 30.27
C MET A 274 -6.61 -2.50 29.60
N ILE A 275 -6.72 -1.23 29.98
CA ILE A 275 -5.89 -0.17 29.41
C ILE A 275 -4.73 0.09 30.36
N ILE A 276 -3.50 -0.12 29.88
CA ILE A 276 -2.29 0.14 30.67
C ILE A 276 -1.52 1.32 30.09
N SER A 277 -0.90 2.14 30.96
CA SER A 277 0.07 3.15 30.52
C SER A 277 1.34 2.47 30.01
N VAL A 278 1.90 2.94 28.91
CA VAL A 278 3.10 2.39 28.27
C VAL A 278 3.99 3.51 27.73
N ASN A 279 5.28 3.25 27.63
CA ASN A 279 6.21 4.11 26.91
C ASN A 279 6.45 3.51 25.52
N ARG A 280 6.01 4.22 24.48
CA ARG A 280 6.19 3.78 23.09
C ARG A 280 7.55 4.20 22.51
N CYS A 281 8.31 5.04 23.22
CA CYS A 281 9.60 5.57 22.78
C CYS A 281 9.58 6.10 21.34
N LEU A 282 8.56 6.88 20.98
CA LEU A 282 8.40 7.45 19.63
C LEU A 282 9.34 8.64 19.43
N ASN A 283 9.71 8.90 18.19
CA ASN A 283 10.40 10.14 17.86
C ASN A 283 9.39 11.28 17.79
N GLU A 284 9.56 12.31 18.62
CA GLU A 284 8.67 13.47 18.59
C GLU A 284 8.70 14.15 17.21
N GLN A 285 7.52 14.38 16.61
CA GLN A 285 7.48 15.14 15.36
C GLN A 285 7.90 16.58 15.62
N LYS A 286 8.76 17.09 14.73
CA LYS A 286 9.11 18.50 14.70
C LYS A 286 7.85 19.37 14.60
N PRO A 287 7.80 20.54 15.27
CA PRO A 287 6.65 21.43 15.22
C PRO A 287 6.37 21.88 13.79
N LEU A 288 5.11 22.25 13.52
CA LEU A 288 4.65 22.72 12.20
C LEU A 288 5.48 23.90 11.68
N LYS A 289 5.87 24.81 12.58
CA LYS A 289 6.82 25.89 12.32
C LYS A 289 7.98 25.82 13.31
N GLN A 290 9.20 25.74 12.80
CA GLN A 290 10.41 25.83 13.61
C GLN A 290 10.75 27.30 13.86
N LYS A 291 10.54 27.77 15.10
CA LYS A 291 10.77 29.17 15.50
C LYS A 291 12.19 29.68 15.20
N LYS A 292 13.20 28.80 15.30
CA LYS A 292 14.62 29.18 15.16
C LYS A 292 15.08 29.40 13.71
N VAL A 293 14.52 28.65 12.75
CA VAL A 293 15.02 28.61 11.35
C VAL A 293 13.97 29.14 10.37
N ASN A 294 12.79 29.54 10.86
CA ASN A 294 11.62 29.93 10.05
C ASN A 294 11.29 28.89 8.95
N GLN A 295 11.52 27.61 9.25
CA GLN A 295 11.23 26.48 8.37
C GLN A 295 9.94 25.79 8.80
N TYR A 296 9.19 25.30 7.81
CA TYR A 296 7.92 24.61 8.00
C TYR A 296 8.05 23.11 7.79
N ASN A 297 7.35 22.32 8.61
CA ASN A 297 7.29 20.87 8.45
C ASN A 297 6.27 20.52 7.35
N LEU A 298 6.70 20.63 6.08
CA LEU A 298 5.86 20.37 4.91
C LEU A 298 5.33 18.94 4.87
N ARG A 299 6.13 17.95 5.34
CA ARG A 299 5.71 16.55 5.48
C ARG A 299 4.46 16.44 6.36
N ARG A 300 4.52 16.99 7.57
CA ARG A 300 3.42 16.98 8.51
C ARG A 300 2.20 17.75 7.99
N LEU A 301 2.41 18.94 7.44
CA LEU A 301 1.34 19.74 6.83
C LEU A 301 0.63 18.98 5.72
N HIS A 302 1.38 18.40 4.79
CA HIS A 302 0.84 17.64 3.66
C HIS A 302 0.01 16.44 4.09
N GLN A 303 0.53 15.66 5.06
CA GLN A 303 -0.14 14.46 5.55
C GLN A 303 -1.48 14.77 6.24
N LEU A 304 -1.56 15.88 6.98
CA LEU A 304 -2.83 16.31 7.58
C LEU A 304 -3.76 16.95 6.54
N TYR A 305 -3.24 17.85 5.70
CA TYR A 305 -4.00 18.62 4.72
C TYR A 305 -4.80 17.75 3.74
N ILE A 306 -4.18 16.71 3.16
CA ILE A 306 -4.84 15.86 2.16
C ILE A 306 -6.05 15.10 2.74
N ASN A 307 -6.07 14.93 4.06
CA ASN A 307 -7.06 14.13 4.76
C ASN A 307 -8.20 14.95 5.37
N ILE A 308 -8.17 16.29 5.25
CA ILE A 308 -9.21 17.19 5.76
C ILE A 308 -10.60 16.82 5.23
N ASN A 309 -10.73 16.50 3.94
CA ASN A 309 -12.04 16.14 3.34
C ASN A 309 -12.43 14.68 3.56
N ARG A 310 -11.54 13.87 4.13
CA ARG A 310 -11.73 12.42 4.25
C ARG A 310 -12.19 12.02 5.65
N TYR A 311 -11.76 12.77 6.66
CA TYR A 311 -11.91 12.39 8.07
C TYR A 311 -12.19 13.60 8.94
N ASP A 312 -13.36 13.63 9.58
CA ASP A 312 -13.81 14.75 10.42
C ASP A 312 -12.90 14.96 11.65
N PHE A 313 -12.37 13.88 12.23
CA PHE A 313 -11.47 13.97 13.39
C PHE A 313 -10.18 14.74 13.11
N VAL A 314 -9.80 14.91 11.84
CA VAL A 314 -8.59 15.67 11.46
C VAL A 314 -8.81 17.18 11.62
N HIS A 315 -10.05 17.65 11.64
CA HIS A 315 -10.37 19.08 11.73
C HIS A 315 -9.85 19.72 13.01
N GLU A 316 -9.89 18.99 14.13
CA GLU A 316 -9.32 19.42 15.42
C GLU A 316 -7.82 19.76 15.32
N TRP A 317 -7.08 19.05 14.46
CA TRP A 317 -5.64 19.23 14.29
C TRP A 317 -5.28 20.14 13.11
N THR A 318 -6.28 20.54 12.32
CA THR A 318 -6.10 21.31 11.09
C THR A 318 -6.88 22.62 11.11
N ILE A 319 -8.13 22.62 10.64
CA ILE A 319 -8.95 23.83 10.47
C ILE A 319 -9.22 24.50 11.82
N PHE A 320 -9.34 23.75 12.90
CA PHE A 320 -9.56 24.28 14.24
C PHE A 320 -8.25 24.49 15.03
N ASN A 321 -7.10 24.42 14.37
CA ASN A 321 -5.79 24.58 14.99
C ASN A 321 -5.05 25.80 14.41
N TYR A 322 -4.78 26.80 15.26
CA TYR A 322 -4.08 28.03 14.87
C TYR A 322 -2.67 27.78 14.34
N ASP A 323 -1.91 26.87 14.96
CA ASP A 323 -0.53 26.57 14.53
C ASP A 323 -0.52 25.92 13.15
N PHE A 324 -1.51 25.08 12.85
CA PHE A 324 -1.70 24.51 11.53
C PHE A 324 -2.06 25.56 10.49
N LEU A 325 -3.11 26.36 10.73
CA LEU A 325 -3.54 27.39 9.78
C LEU A 325 -2.44 28.41 9.51
N SER A 326 -1.75 28.87 10.54
CA SER A 326 -0.63 29.81 10.39
C SER A 326 0.52 29.18 9.60
N ALA A 327 0.87 27.93 9.85
CA ALA A 327 1.89 27.23 9.09
C ALA A 327 1.48 26.98 7.63
N TYR A 328 0.24 26.56 7.40
CA TYR A 328 -0.32 26.32 6.07
C TYR A 328 -0.31 27.58 5.21
N LEU A 329 -0.76 28.72 5.76
CA LEU A 329 -0.80 30.00 5.05
C LEU A 329 0.60 30.56 4.79
N LEU A 330 1.49 30.48 5.76
CA LEU A 330 2.80 31.11 5.67
C LEU A 330 3.85 30.28 4.92
N CYS A 331 3.64 28.96 4.76
CA CYS A 331 4.58 28.12 4.02
C CYS A 331 4.58 28.37 2.50
N GLY A 332 3.52 28.97 1.95
CA GLY A 332 3.43 29.37 0.54
C GLY A 332 3.19 28.22 -0.46
N GLU A 333 3.26 26.96 -0.01
CA GLU A 333 3.08 25.77 -0.86
C GLU A 333 1.61 25.48 -1.22
N TYR A 334 0.66 25.95 -0.40
CA TYR A 334 -0.75 25.61 -0.55
C TYR A 334 -1.63 26.84 -0.79
N LYS A 335 -2.59 26.70 -1.70
CA LYS A 335 -3.55 27.78 -2.02
C LYS A 335 -4.70 27.81 -1.02
N MET A 336 -4.96 28.98 -0.44
CA MET A 336 -6.10 29.19 0.47
C MET A 336 -7.44 28.87 -0.19
N SER A 337 -7.58 29.12 -1.50
CA SER A 337 -8.79 28.74 -2.26
C SER A 337 -9.08 27.24 -2.17
N THR A 338 -8.05 26.40 -2.07
CA THR A 338 -8.20 24.96 -1.97
C THR A 338 -8.66 24.57 -0.57
N LEU A 339 -8.11 25.20 0.47
CA LEU A 339 -8.59 25.02 1.85
C LEU A 339 -10.05 25.47 2.00
N LEU A 340 -10.43 26.61 1.42
CA LEU A 340 -11.80 27.11 1.48
C LEU A 340 -12.79 26.23 0.74
N LYS A 341 -12.43 25.70 -0.44
CA LYS A 341 -13.23 24.69 -1.14
C LYS A 341 -13.44 23.44 -0.29
N ASN A 342 -12.39 23.02 0.42
CA ASN A 342 -12.45 21.89 1.35
C ASN A 342 -13.39 22.17 2.53
N CYS A 343 -13.36 23.39 3.08
CA CYS A 343 -14.25 23.81 4.16
C CYS A 343 -15.71 24.01 3.72
N LEU A 344 -15.97 24.43 2.46
CA LEU A 344 -17.32 24.66 1.95
C LEU A 344 -18.11 23.37 1.71
N ASN A 345 -17.46 22.25 1.49
CA ASN A 345 -18.13 20.94 1.44
C ASN A 345 -18.61 20.45 2.82
N PHE A 346 -18.26 21.17 3.89
CA PHE A 346 -18.61 20.84 5.28
C PHE A 346 -19.79 21.68 5.81
N MET A 347 -20.10 22.82 5.18
CA MET A 347 -21.32 23.61 5.42
C MET A 347 -22.44 23.17 4.50
#